data_AF-A0A511HE43-F1
#
_entry.id   AF-A0A511HE43-F1
#
_cell.length_a   1.000
_cell.length_b   1.000
_cell.length_c   1.000
_cell.angle_alpha   90.00
_cell.angle_beta   90.00
_cell.angle_gamma   90.00
#
_symmetry.space_group_name_H-M   'P 1'
#
loop_
_entity.id
_entity.type
_entity.pdbx_description
1 polymer ?
#
loop_
_entity_poly.entity_id
_entity_poly.type
_entity_poly.pdbx_seq_one_letter_code
_entity_poly.pdbx_strand_id
1 'polypeptide(L)'
;MMKRFAVVGSAMLAVALLSGFALRGGPRWGKDPERVKQLVTWKLDDKLDTLDATESQRQSIHAVKDRLFSDGVQLMQEHRAVREEAFQQLASDTPDQQKLHALVDARIEAMRAFAHQATDAALEVHGTLTPQQRQALAEQFREHVGP
;
A
#
# COMPACT_ATOMS: atom_id res chain seq x y z
N MET A 1 41.77 11.43 -17.58
CA MET A 1 40.91 11.95 -18.67
C MET A 1 39.56 11.25 -18.56
N MET A 2 38.60 11.86 -17.85
CA MET A 2 37.28 11.28 -17.61
C MET A 2 36.41 11.46 -18.86
N LYS A 3 35.88 10.36 -19.42
CA LYS A 3 34.85 10.40 -20.46
C LYS A 3 33.77 9.32 -20.20
N ARG A 4 32.67 9.79 -19.62
CA ARG A 4 31.25 9.48 -19.97
C ARG A 4 30.81 8.00 -19.95
N PHE A 5 30.55 7.46 -18.77
CA PHE A 5 29.64 6.31 -18.60
C PHE A 5 28.64 6.46 -17.42
N ALA A 6 28.44 7.67 -16.90
CA ALA A 6 27.80 7.86 -15.59
C ALA A 6 26.33 8.31 -15.58
N VAL A 7 25.56 8.24 -16.68
CA VAL A 7 24.19 8.83 -16.70
C VAL A 7 23.07 7.88 -17.13
N VAL A 8 23.34 6.64 -17.55
CA VAL A 8 22.26 5.71 -17.94
C VAL A 8 21.56 5.06 -16.73
N GLY A 9 22.10 5.18 -15.51
CA GLY A 9 21.66 4.38 -14.36
C GLY A 9 20.59 4.99 -13.43
N SER A 10 20.33 6.29 -13.45
CA SER A 10 19.50 6.94 -12.42
C SER A 10 17.99 6.79 -12.67
N ALA A 11 17.54 6.95 -13.92
CA ALA A 11 16.13 6.76 -14.27
C ALA A 11 15.68 5.30 -14.08
N MET A 12 16.52 4.33 -14.47
CA MET A 12 16.27 2.89 -14.30
C MET A 12 16.17 2.48 -12.82
N LEU A 13 17.02 3.06 -11.96
CA LEU A 13 17.01 2.78 -10.52
C LEU A 13 15.75 3.33 -9.84
N ALA A 14 15.33 4.55 -10.19
CA ALA A 14 14.09 5.14 -9.70
C ALA A 14 12.87 4.32 -10.13
N VAL A 15 12.81 3.89 -11.40
CA VAL A 15 11.78 3.00 -11.93
C VAL A 15 11.78 1.65 -11.19
N ALA A 16 12.95 1.05 -10.93
CA ALA A 16 13.06 -0.23 -10.22
C ALA A 16 12.63 -0.16 -8.74
N LEU A 17 12.84 0.97 -8.07
CA LEU A 17 12.39 1.20 -6.68
C LEU A 17 10.87 1.41 -6.62
N LEU A 18 10.30 2.20 -7.54
CA LEU A 18 8.87 2.54 -7.57
C LEU A 18 7.99 1.40 -8.13
N SER A 19 8.54 0.59 -9.03
CA SER A 19 7.92 -0.64 -9.56
C SER A 19 8.11 -1.85 -8.63
N GLY A 20 8.73 -1.69 -7.45
CA GLY A 20 8.93 -2.78 -6.49
C GLY A 20 9.91 -3.87 -6.95
N PHE A 21 10.57 -3.69 -8.09
CA PHE A 21 11.53 -4.65 -8.67
C PHE A 21 12.77 -4.83 -7.78
N ALA A 22 13.21 -3.76 -7.13
CA ALA A 22 14.32 -3.79 -6.16
C ALA A 22 13.88 -4.22 -4.74
N LEU A 23 12.59 -4.12 -4.42
CA LEU A 23 12.02 -4.45 -3.11
C LEU A 23 11.40 -5.86 -3.10
N ARG A 24 12.16 -6.87 -3.54
CA ARG A 24 11.77 -8.29 -3.47
C ARG A 24 11.56 -8.82 -2.03
N GLY A 25 11.62 -7.93 -1.02
CA GLY A 25 11.42 -8.19 0.41
C GLY A 25 10.22 -7.48 1.05
N GLY A 26 9.29 -6.91 0.28
CA GLY A 26 7.98 -6.50 0.81
C GLY A 26 7.19 -7.72 1.32
N PRO A 27 6.20 -7.57 2.23
CA PRO A 27 5.47 -8.71 2.76
C PRO A 27 4.90 -9.51 1.58
N ARG A 28 5.02 -10.85 1.65
CA ARG A 28 4.40 -11.77 0.69
C ARG A 28 2.87 -11.68 0.82
N TRP A 29 2.27 -10.58 0.39
CA TRP A 29 0.86 -10.53 0.06
C TRP A 29 0.71 -11.56 -1.05
N GLY A 30 0.09 -12.70 -0.71
CA GLY A 30 0.09 -13.89 -1.55
C GLY A 30 -0.49 -13.61 -2.93
N LYS A 31 -0.28 -14.53 -3.88
CA LYS A 31 -0.87 -14.49 -5.23
C LYS A 31 -2.41 -14.53 -5.22
N ASP A 32 -3.04 -14.53 -4.05
CA ASP A 32 -4.46 -14.77 -3.83
C ASP A 32 -5.05 -13.65 -2.95
N PRO A 33 -5.75 -12.67 -3.56
CA PRO A 33 -6.43 -11.59 -2.85
C PRO A 33 -7.41 -12.10 -1.79
N GLU A 34 -8.11 -13.21 -2.03
CA GLU A 34 -9.12 -13.70 -1.08
C GLU A 34 -8.47 -14.20 0.22
N ARG A 35 -7.34 -14.89 0.10
CA ARG A 35 -6.58 -15.32 1.28
C ARG A 35 -6.04 -14.15 2.09
N VAL A 36 -5.64 -13.07 1.43
CA VAL A 36 -5.24 -11.84 2.09
C VAL A 36 -6.44 -11.20 2.79
N LYS A 37 -7.59 -11.10 2.11
CA LYS A 37 -8.82 -10.54 2.68
C LYS A 37 -9.25 -11.26 3.95
N GLN A 38 -9.17 -12.59 3.95
CA GLN A 38 -9.45 -13.44 5.11
C GLN A 38 -8.50 -13.15 6.27
N LEU A 39 -7.19 -13.06 6.00
CA LEU A 39 -6.20 -12.75 7.04
C LEU A 39 -6.40 -11.35 7.65
N VAL A 40 -6.68 -10.35 6.80
CA VAL A 40 -6.96 -8.97 7.25
C VAL A 40 -8.23 -8.93 8.08
N THR A 41 -9.27 -9.65 7.65
CA THR A 41 -10.55 -9.74 8.38
C THR A 41 -10.33 -10.39 9.74
N TRP A 42 -9.62 -11.53 9.81
CA TRP A 42 -9.31 -12.19 11.07
C TRP A 42 -8.52 -11.29 12.05
N LYS A 43 -7.50 -10.58 11.56
CA LYS A 43 -6.75 -9.63 12.41
C LYS A 43 -7.59 -8.45 12.86
N LEU A 44 -8.49 -7.97 12.01
CA LEU A 44 -9.40 -6.90 12.37
C LEU A 44 -10.35 -7.37 13.47
N ASP A 45 -10.94 -8.55 13.32
CA ASP A 45 -11.88 -9.13 14.29
C ASP A 45 -11.24 -9.32 15.66
N ASP A 46 -10.02 -9.88 15.71
CA ASP A 46 -9.23 -10.00 16.94
C ASP A 46 -9.02 -8.65 17.66
N LYS A 47 -8.78 -7.58 16.89
CA LYS A 47 -8.67 -6.23 17.46
C LYS A 47 -9.99 -5.63 17.89
N LEU A 48 -11.06 -5.87 17.15
CA LEU A 48 -12.40 -5.42 17.54
C LEU A 48 -12.89 -6.15 18.80
N ASP A 49 -12.54 -7.43 18.97
CA ASP A 49 -12.77 -8.19 20.19
C ASP A 49 -11.99 -7.60 21.36
N THR A 50 -10.70 -7.31 21.18
CA THR A 50 -9.86 -6.71 22.24
C THR A 50 -10.37 -5.32 22.67
N LEU A 51 -11.04 -4.59 21.77
CA LEU A 51 -11.62 -3.27 22.04
C LEU A 51 -13.06 -3.34 22.54
N ASP A 52 -13.62 -4.52 22.78
CA ASP A 52 -15.03 -4.72 23.13
C ASP A 52 -15.97 -3.95 22.17
N ALA A 53 -15.68 -4.02 20.86
CA ALA A 53 -16.44 -3.28 19.85
C ALA A 53 -17.89 -3.80 19.78
N THR A 54 -18.84 -2.87 19.80
CA THR A 54 -20.26 -3.18 19.60
C THR A 54 -20.52 -3.68 18.18
N GLU A 55 -21.64 -4.37 17.97
CA GLU A 55 -22.02 -4.87 16.64
C GLU A 55 -22.11 -3.75 15.60
N SER A 56 -22.64 -2.59 15.98
CA SER A 56 -22.72 -1.43 15.09
C SER A 56 -21.34 -0.88 14.71
N GLN A 57 -20.38 -0.87 15.65
CA GLN A 57 -18.99 -0.49 15.37
C GLN A 57 -18.33 -1.50 14.44
N ARG A 58 -18.50 -2.80 14.69
CA ARG A 58 -17.97 -3.87 13.82
C ARG A 58 -18.47 -3.73 12.40
N GLN A 59 -19.78 -3.59 12.21
CA GLN A 59 -20.37 -3.42 10.88
C GLN A 59 -19.78 -2.20 10.15
N SER A 60 -19.67 -1.07 10.84
CA SER A 60 -19.13 0.16 10.27
C SER A 60 -17.65 -0.01 9.87
N ILE A 61 -16.84 -0.60 10.75
CA ILE A 61 -15.41 -0.78 10.51
C ILE A 61 -15.14 -1.83 9.43
N HIS A 62 -15.96 -2.88 9.33
CA HIS A 62 -15.89 -3.85 8.23
C HIS A 62 -16.18 -3.20 6.87
N ALA A 63 -17.17 -2.31 6.79
CA ALA A 63 -17.47 -1.59 5.56
C ALA A 63 -16.27 -0.74 5.10
N VAL A 64 -15.62 -0.05 6.04
CA VAL A 64 -14.38 0.71 5.78
C VAL A 64 -13.26 -0.22 5.28
N LYS A 65 -13.05 -1.36 5.95
CA LYS A 65 -12.06 -2.38 5.57
C LYS A 65 -12.32 -2.92 4.17
N ASP A 66 -13.55 -3.27 3.83
CA ASP A 66 -13.90 -3.82 2.52
C ASP A 66 -13.67 -2.81 1.40
N ARG A 67 -14.00 -1.53 1.62
CA ARG A 67 -13.71 -0.44 0.68
C ARG A 67 -12.20 -0.28 0.47
N LEU A 68 -11.42 -0.13 1.54
CA LEU A 68 -9.96 -0.01 1.45
C LEU A 68 -9.30 -1.23 0.82
N PHE A 69 -9.81 -2.43 1.10
CA PHE A 69 -9.30 -3.65 0.51
C PHE A 69 -9.51 -3.68 -1.00
N SER A 70 -10.70 -3.29 -1.47
CA SER A 70 -11.01 -3.17 -2.89
C SER A 70 -10.06 -2.19 -3.59
N ASP A 71 -9.90 -1.00 -3.01
CA ASP A 71 -9.00 0.04 -3.54
C ASP A 71 -7.54 -0.45 -3.58
N GLY A 72 -7.11 -1.16 -2.54
CA GLY A 72 -5.77 -1.76 -2.46
C GLY A 72 -5.54 -2.86 -3.51
N VAL A 73 -6.54 -3.70 -3.78
CA VAL A 73 -6.48 -4.70 -4.86
C VAL A 73 -6.35 -4.03 -6.21
N GLN A 74 -7.12 -2.96 -6.47
CA GLN A 74 -6.99 -2.20 -7.71
C GLN A 74 -5.58 -1.60 -7.85
N LEU A 75 -5.05 -0.97 -6.80
CA LEU A 75 -3.70 -0.41 -6.80
C LEU A 75 -2.62 -1.47 -7.06
N MET A 76 -2.81 -2.69 -6.57
CA MET A 76 -1.92 -3.82 -6.86
C MET A 76 -1.98 -4.27 -8.33
N GLN A 77 -3.18 -4.28 -8.93
CA GLN A 77 -3.36 -4.64 -10.34
C GLN A 77 -2.71 -3.58 -11.25
N GLU A 78 -2.92 -2.30 -10.97
CA GLU A 78 -2.28 -1.19 -11.67
C GLU A 78 -0.75 -1.26 -11.56
N HIS A 79 -0.24 -1.58 -10.36
CA HIS A 79 1.19 -1.79 -10.16
C HIS A 79 1.77 -2.93 -11.01
N ARG A 80 1.01 -4.02 -11.19
CA ARG A 80 1.44 -5.13 -12.06
C ARG A 80 1.57 -4.68 -13.52
N ALA A 81 0.64 -3.86 -14.01
CA ALA A 81 0.72 -3.30 -15.36
C ALA A 81 1.92 -2.36 -15.53
N VAL A 82 2.16 -1.47 -14.55
CA VAL A 82 3.35 -0.58 -14.54
C VAL A 82 4.65 -1.38 -14.54
N ARG A 83 4.71 -2.48 -13.77
CA ARG A 83 5.88 -3.37 -13.75
C ARG A 83 6.15 -4.05 -15.09
N GLU A 84 5.10 -4.51 -15.76
CA GLU A 84 5.21 -5.15 -17.07
C GLU A 84 5.73 -4.15 -18.11
N GLU A 85 5.18 -2.94 -18.13
CA GLU A 85 5.64 -1.88 -19.02
C GLU A 85 7.09 -1.48 -18.71
N ALA A 86 7.45 -1.32 -17.44
CA ALA A 86 8.83 -1.02 -17.05
C ALA A 86 9.81 -2.13 -17.50
N PHE A 87 9.39 -3.39 -17.45
CA PHE A 87 10.18 -4.51 -17.95
C PHE A 87 10.35 -4.46 -19.48
N GLN A 88 9.29 -4.12 -20.22
CA GLN A 88 9.36 -3.95 -21.68
C GLN A 88 10.28 -2.79 -22.07
N GLN A 89 10.21 -1.66 -21.37
CA GLN A 89 11.12 -0.53 -21.58
C GLN A 89 12.58 -0.91 -21.27
N LEU A 90 12.82 -1.68 -20.20
CA LEU A 90 14.15 -2.18 -19.84
C LEU A 90 14.73 -3.14 -20.89
N ALA A 91 13.89 -3.96 -21.52
CA ALA A 91 14.28 -4.92 -22.55
C ALA A 91 14.42 -4.30 -23.96
N SER A 92 14.01 -3.03 -24.13
CA SER A 92 14.07 -2.33 -25.42
C SER A 92 15.49 -1.81 -25.72
N ASP A 93 15.89 -1.90 -26.98
CA ASP A 93 17.11 -1.25 -27.49
C ASP A 93 17.01 0.28 -27.46
N THR A 94 15.78 0.81 -27.43
CA THR A 94 15.48 2.25 -27.37
C THR A 94 14.39 2.51 -26.32
N PRO A 95 14.74 2.55 -25.02
CA PRO A 95 13.78 2.86 -23.96
C PRO A 95 13.22 4.28 -24.13
N ASP A 96 11.91 4.42 -23.96
CA ASP A 96 11.24 5.72 -23.99
C ASP A 96 11.36 6.40 -22.62
N GLN A 97 12.22 7.42 -22.55
CA GLN A 97 12.44 8.22 -21.36
C GLN A 97 11.14 8.88 -20.84
N GLN A 98 10.35 9.47 -21.73
CA GLN A 98 9.13 10.18 -21.32
C GLN A 98 8.11 9.21 -20.75
N LYS A 99 7.98 8.03 -21.37
CA LYS A 99 7.11 6.97 -20.88
C LYS A 99 7.54 6.46 -19.50
N LEU A 100 8.84 6.26 -19.28
CA LEU A 100 9.36 5.85 -17.96
C LEU A 100 9.08 6.87 -16.86
N HIS A 101 9.25 8.17 -17.14
CA HIS A 101 8.87 9.23 -16.19
C HIS A 101 7.36 9.24 -15.91
N ALA A 102 6.53 9.10 -16.95
CA ALA A 102 5.08 9.04 -16.78
C ALA A 102 4.63 7.84 -15.91
N LEU A 103 5.29 6.68 -16.04
CA LEU A 103 5.03 5.51 -15.18
C LEU A 103 5.40 5.78 -13.72
N VAL A 104 6.50 6.49 -13.48
CA VAL A 104 6.92 6.92 -12.14
C VAL A 104 5.88 7.87 -11.53
N ASP A 105 5.47 8.89 -12.28
CA ASP A 105 4.51 9.88 -11.81
C ASP A 105 3.15 9.25 -11.51
N ALA A 106 2.64 8.41 -12.42
CA ALA A 106 1.39 7.68 -12.22
C ALA A 106 1.46 6.78 -10.97
N ARG A 107 2.59 6.13 -10.73
CA ARG A 107 2.77 5.28 -9.54
C ARG A 107 2.78 6.10 -8.26
N ILE A 108 3.48 7.22 -8.24
CA ILE A 108 3.54 8.12 -7.07
C ILE A 108 2.16 8.68 -6.77
N GLU A 109 1.43 9.13 -7.80
CA GLU A 109 0.11 9.71 -7.63
C GLU A 109 -0.90 8.68 -7.12
N ALA A 110 -0.91 7.46 -7.67
CA ALA A 110 -1.77 6.39 -7.19
C ALA A 110 -1.46 6.01 -5.73
N MET A 111 -0.18 5.95 -5.34
CA MET A 111 0.21 5.69 -3.94
C MET A 111 -0.18 6.85 -3.01
N ARG A 112 -0.03 8.11 -3.46
CA ARG A 112 -0.45 9.30 -2.72
C ARG A 112 -1.95 9.30 -2.47
N ALA A 113 -2.74 9.08 -3.52
CA ALA A 113 -4.19 9.01 -3.44
C ALA A 113 -4.64 7.93 -2.43
N PHE A 114 -4.10 6.71 -2.56
CA PHE A 114 -4.40 5.62 -1.64
C PHE A 114 -3.99 5.92 -0.20
N ALA A 115 -2.85 6.57 0.02
CA ALA A 115 -2.41 6.97 1.37
C ALA A 115 -3.36 7.99 2.02
N HIS A 116 -3.89 8.95 1.24
CA HIS A 116 -4.91 9.87 1.73
C HIS A 116 -6.21 9.12 2.08
N GLN A 117 -6.70 8.24 1.19
CA GLN A 117 -7.89 7.43 1.46
C GLN A 117 -7.75 6.56 2.71
N ALA A 118 -6.58 5.93 2.89
CA ALA A 118 -6.28 5.14 4.09
C ALA A 118 -6.24 6.00 5.36
N THR A 119 -5.75 7.23 5.27
CA THR A 119 -5.74 8.20 6.37
C THR A 119 -7.17 8.60 6.74
N ASP A 120 -7.99 8.94 5.75
CA ASP A 120 -9.40 9.33 5.97
C ASP A 120 -10.20 8.17 6.57
N ALA A 121 -9.98 6.94 6.08
CA ALA A 121 -10.56 5.74 6.63
C ALA A 121 -10.13 5.47 8.09
N ALA A 122 -8.87 5.73 8.44
CA ALA A 122 -8.41 5.62 9.82
C ALA A 122 -9.09 6.65 10.73
N LEU A 123 -9.30 7.88 10.24
CA LEU A 123 -10.05 8.92 10.95
C LEU A 123 -11.54 8.55 11.11
N GLU A 124 -12.14 7.94 10.08
CA GLU A 124 -13.52 7.42 10.14
C GLU A 124 -13.65 6.35 11.23
N VAL A 125 -12.76 5.35 11.24
CA VAL A 125 -12.72 4.32 12.29
C VAL A 125 -12.51 4.93 13.67
N HIS A 126 -11.57 5.87 13.81
CA HIS A 126 -11.34 6.56 15.09
C HIS A 126 -12.59 7.31 15.58
N GLY A 127 -13.40 7.83 14.66
CA GLY A 127 -14.68 8.49 14.95
C GLY A 127 -15.78 7.55 15.43
N THR A 128 -15.75 6.26 15.07
CA THR A 128 -16.74 5.26 15.54
C THR A 128 -16.42 4.72 16.93
N LEU A 129 -15.17 4.82 17.39
CA LEU A 129 -14.73 4.34 18.69
C LEU A 129 -15.13 5.28 19.84
N THR A 130 -15.32 4.72 21.04
CA THR A 130 -15.49 5.52 22.27
C THR A 130 -14.15 6.13 22.72
N PRO A 131 -14.16 7.17 23.58
CA PRO A 131 -12.92 7.71 24.16
C PRO A 131 -12.05 6.63 24.81
N GLN A 132 -12.66 5.68 25.52
CA GLN A 132 -11.97 4.59 26.21
C GLN A 132 -11.32 3.61 25.22
N GLN A 133 -12.03 3.22 24.16
CA GLN A 133 -11.50 2.35 23.11
C GLN A 133 -10.34 3.00 22.37
N ARG A 134 -10.40 4.31 22.11
CA ARG A 134 -9.29 5.06 21.50
C ARG A 134 -8.04 5.06 22.37
N GLN A 135 -8.20 5.23 23.68
CA GLN A 135 -7.08 5.18 24.61
C GLN A 135 -6.45 3.79 24.62
N ALA A 136 -7.26 2.73 24.71
CA ALA A 136 -6.78 1.35 24.65
C ALA A 136 -6.03 1.06 23.34
N LEU A 137 -6.55 1.52 22.19
CA LEU A 137 -5.89 1.40 20.90
C LEU A 137 -4.53 2.13 20.87
N ALA A 138 -4.45 3.34 21.42
CA ALA A 138 -3.21 4.11 21.47
C ALA A 138 -2.14 3.48 22.39
N GLU A 139 -2.56 2.90 23.51
CA GLU A 139 -1.68 2.16 24.42
C GLU A 139 -1.11 0.90 23.74
N GLN A 140 -1.96 0.11 23.08
CA GLN A 140 -1.51 -1.05 22.30
C GLN A 140 -0.54 -0.64 21.19
N PHE A 141 -0.79 0.47 20.49
CA PHE A 141 0.11 0.96 19.45
C PHE A 141 1.49 1.30 20.03
N ARG A 142 1.52 1.98 21.18
CA ARG A 142 2.78 2.32 21.88
C ARG A 142 3.57 1.07 22.27
N GLU A 143 2.91 0.02 22.74
CA GLU A 143 3.56 -1.25 23.11
C GLU A 143 4.19 -1.98 21.91
N HIS A 144 3.59 -1.87 20.73
CA HIS A 144 4.05 -2.59 19.54
C HIS A 144 5.08 -1.82 18.71
N VAL A 145 5.09 -0.49 18.77
CA VAL A 145 6.01 0.35 18.00
C VAL A 145 7.28 0.68 18.79
N GLY A 146 7.28 0.51 20.12
CA GLY A 146 8.39 0.89 21.00
C GLY A 146 8.54 2.42 21.10
N PRO A 147 9.24 2.94 22.14
CA PRO A 147 9.60 4.35 22.20
C PRO A 147 10.54 4.78 21.07
#